data_AF-A0A239HSJ1-F1
#
_entry.id   AF-A0A239HSJ1-F1
#
_cell.length_a   1.000
_cell.length_b   1.000
_cell.length_c   1.000
_cell.angle_alpha   90.00
_cell.angle_beta   90.00
_cell.angle_gamma   90.00
#
_symmetry.space_group_name_H-M   'P 1'
#
loop_
_entity.id
_entity.type
_entity.pdbx_description
1 polymer ?
#
loop_
_entity_poly.entity_id
_entity_poly.type
_entity_poly.pdbx_seq_one_letter_code
_entity_poly.pdbx_strand_id
1 'polypeptide(L)'
;MLFFLARCCIAFVSGAGVLAQESPQESPWIRPASPDAPLIWGRRDGVVFGLPSPGGIRGPRGLIRVGPWSKGDLQNELLNFIAVEPIVAGAGNRYNRAAFSELEMSELDPGQQGKRLWVDGGGGPDAYKGKLETIHVGRGTVERLSVRIDIERFTINGAHVYLIASIDSDQRDEVRLSVFAEKDSPPLQEIGVSATMGNYERLRLLWLNGSVESSWQLFGDYMGNRFVEGGSYPLPQLLRNNDGDAVVYATSDEADPGASPGNATAHWPYTLPKLTQYWRIPGYEVQPDLRARVNARRVYWNSDEPVPGGIAFENFETRQRYIPGQSFIFGVSTKNPWELYQGSAIVRPYNRGHYEY
;
A
#
# COMPACT_ATOMS: atom_id res chain seq x y z
N MET A 1 53.05 7.62 -78.59
CA MET A 1 52.27 7.00 -77.49
C MET A 1 52.29 7.99 -76.33
N LEU A 2 51.33 8.91 -76.18
CA LEU A 2 49.90 8.79 -75.81
C LEU A 2 49.70 8.30 -74.35
N PHE A 3 48.80 9.02 -73.65
CA PHE A 3 48.15 8.78 -72.35
C PHE A 3 48.84 9.30 -71.07
N PHE A 4 48.18 9.91 -70.08
CA PHE A 4 46.84 10.54 -69.90
C PHE A 4 46.85 11.21 -68.51
N LEU A 5 46.02 12.24 -68.30
CA LEU A 5 45.74 12.83 -66.98
C LEU A 5 45.00 11.83 -66.05
N ALA A 6 45.24 11.91 -64.74
CA ALA A 6 44.27 11.51 -63.73
C ALA A 6 44.25 12.51 -62.56
N ARG A 7 43.09 13.13 -62.37
CA ARG A 7 42.72 14.08 -61.32
C ARG A 7 42.59 13.35 -59.97
N CYS A 8 43.18 13.90 -58.91
CA CYS A 8 42.75 13.59 -57.54
C CYS A 8 41.68 14.61 -57.11
N CYS A 9 40.44 14.14 -56.97
CA CYS A 9 39.36 14.87 -56.31
C CYS A 9 39.50 14.71 -54.80
N ILE A 10 39.69 15.81 -54.07
CA ILE A 10 39.56 15.85 -52.61
C ILE A 10 38.07 16.04 -52.30
N ALA A 11 37.45 15.03 -51.70
CA ALA A 11 36.09 15.13 -51.17
C ALA A 11 36.16 15.81 -49.79
N PHE A 12 35.61 17.02 -49.67
CA PHE A 12 35.29 17.63 -48.39
C PHE A 12 34.07 16.91 -47.79
N VAL A 13 34.29 16.13 -46.74
CA VAL A 13 33.21 15.62 -45.89
C VAL A 13 32.91 16.68 -44.85
N SER A 14 31.86 17.46 -45.08
CA SER A 14 31.27 18.37 -44.09
C SER A 14 30.66 17.53 -42.97
N GLY A 15 31.33 17.47 -41.81
CA GLY A 15 30.79 16.87 -40.60
C GLY A 15 29.64 17.72 -40.06
N ALA A 16 28.40 17.39 -40.43
CA ALA A 16 27.23 17.84 -39.70
C ALA A 16 27.23 17.13 -38.35
N GLY A 17 27.58 17.87 -37.29
CA GLY A 17 27.43 17.40 -35.92
C GLY A 17 25.97 17.09 -35.65
N VAL A 18 25.64 15.81 -35.53
CA VAL A 18 24.36 15.36 -34.97
C VAL A 18 24.40 15.73 -33.49
N LEU A 19 23.78 16.85 -33.14
CA LEU A 19 23.38 17.10 -31.76
C LEU A 19 22.40 15.99 -31.39
N ALA A 20 22.85 15.05 -30.56
CA ALA A 20 21.98 14.09 -29.93
C ALA A 20 20.93 14.89 -29.14
N GLN A 21 19.69 14.94 -29.65
CA GLN A 21 18.55 15.33 -28.84
C GLN A 21 18.40 14.27 -27.76
N GLU A 22 18.77 14.61 -26.52
CA GLU A 22 18.32 13.87 -25.36
C GLU A 22 16.79 13.77 -25.45
N SER A 23 16.29 12.55 -25.57
CA SER A 23 14.86 12.30 -25.46
C SER A 23 14.41 12.84 -24.10
N PRO A 24 13.26 13.52 -23.98
CA PRO A 24 12.80 14.03 -22.70
C PRO A 24 12.80 12.89 -21.68
N GLN A 25 13.62 12.99 -20.65
CA GLN A 25 13.65 11.99 -19.58
C GLN A 25 12.25 11.97 -18.96
N GLU A 26 11.53 10.87 -19.13
CA GLU A 26 10.20 10.73 -18.54
C GLU A 26 10.30 10.97 -17.02
N SER A 27 9.40 11.81 -16.50
CA SER A 27 9.33 12.08 -15.06
C SER A 27 9.26 10.76 -14.27
N PRO A 28 10.02 10.62 -13.16
CA PRO A 28 9.93 9.43 -12.31
C PRO A 28 8.57 9.32 -11.60
N TRP A 29 7.80 10.40 -11.57
CA TRP A 29 6.49 10.49 -10.95
C TRP A 29 5.39 10.04 -11.90
N ILE A 30 4.52 9.18 -11.40
CA ILE A 30 3.29 8.74 -12.05
C ILE A 30 2.16 9.59 -11.49
N ARG A 31 1.39 10.20 -12.39
CA ARG A 31 0.19 10.99 -12.08
C ARG A 31 -0.80 10.81 -13.24
N PRO A 32 -2.12 10.92 -13.00
CA PRO A 32 -3.11 10.78 -14.08
C PRO A 32 -2.90 11.86 -15.15
N ALA A 33 -3.13 11.50 -16.42
CA ALA A 33 -2.97 12.40 -17.55
C ALA A 33 -4.17 13.34 -17.74
N SER A 34 -5.36 12.91 -17.31
CA SER A 34 -6.62 13.64 -17.31
C SER A 34 -7.53 13.13 -16.18
N PRO A 35 -8.64 13.82 -15.85
CA PRO A 35 -9.60 13.34 -14.85
C PRO A 35 -10.24 11.98 -15.17
N ASP A 36 -10.35 11.63 -16.46
CA ASP A 36 -10.95 10.38 -16.94
C ASP A 36 -9.91 9.27 -17.18
N ALA A 37 -8.62 9.59 -17.06
CA ALA A 37 -7.53 8.62 -17.15
C ALA A 37 -7.49 7.74 -15.89
N PRO A 38 -6.77 6.60 -15.93
CA PRO A 38 -6.50 5.80 -14.75
C PRO A 38 -5.99 6.65 -13.57
N LEU A 39 -6.71 6.61 -12.45
CA LEU A 39 -6.40 7.35 -11.23
C LEU A 39 -5.32 6.62 -10.43
N ILE A 40 -4.07 6.79 -10.88
CA ILE A 40 -2.88 6.17 -10.33
C ILE A 40 -1.81 7.24 -10.08
N TRP A 41 -1.22 7.19 -8.88
CA TRP A 41 -0.14 8.07 -8.45
C TRP A 41 1.01 7.26 -7.87
N GLY A 42 2.22 7.78 -7.97
CA GLY A 42 3.38 7.24 -7.26
C GLY A 42 4.65 7.30 -8.07
N ARG A 43 5.47 6.26 -7.99
CA ARG A 43 6.82 6.26 -8.54
C ARG A 43 7.08 5.09 -9.48
N ARG A 44 7.78 5.37 -10.59
CA ARG A 44 8.17 4.34 -11.58
C ARG A 44 9.22 3.36 -11.06
N ASP A 45 9.93 3.72 -9.99
CA ASP A 45 11.00 2.97 -9.33
C ASP A 45 10.62 2.53 -7.91
N GLY A 46 9.33 2.54 -7.57
CA GLY A 46 8.83 2.21 -6.24
C GLY A 46 7.34 1.85 -6.25
N VAL A 47 6.63 2.28 -5.22
CA VAL A 47 5.21 1.99 -5.01
C VAL A 47 4.32 2.97 -5.77
N VAL A 48 3.16 2.47 -6.19
CA VAL A 48 2.02 3.25 -6.64
C VAL A 48 0.80 2.99 -5.77
N PHE A 49 -0.07 3.99 -5.70
CA PHE A 49 -1.42 3.82 -5.20
C PHE A 49 -2.45 4.33 -6.21
N GLY A 50 -3.67 3.80 -6.12
CA GLY A 50 -4.75 4.19 -7.03
C GLY A 50 -6.14 4.06 -6.43
N LEU A 51 -7.09 4.74 -7.06
CA LEU A 51 -8.50 4.70 -6.72
C LEU A 51 -9.30 3.87 -7.74
N PRO A 52 -10.56 3.49 -7.43
CA PRO A 52 -11.41 2.84 -8.43
C PRO A 52 -11.63 3.78 -9.63
N SER A 53 -11.12 3.43 -10.80
CA SER A 53 -11.29 4.19 -12.04
C SER A 53 -11.25 3.27 -13.28
N PRO A 54 -11.89 3.66 -14.40
CA PRO A 54 -11.71 2.97 -15.67
C PRO A 54 -10.22 2.86 -16.06
N GLY A 55 -9.79 1.68 -16.53
CA GLY A 55 -8.40 1.40 -16.90
C GLY A 55 -7.38 1.45 -15.75
N GLY A 56 -7.83 1.69 -14.51
CA GLY A 56 -6.99 1.67 -13.31
C GLY A 56 -6.68 0.27 -12.81
N ILE A 57 -6.00 0.20 -11.66
CA ILE A 57 -5.80 -1.06 -10.94
C ILE A 57 -7.19 -1.63 -10.58
N ARG A 58 -7.42 -2.93 -10.83
CA ARG A 58 -8.72 -3.56 -10.59
C ARG A 58 -8.97 -3.82 -9.10
N GLY A 59 -10.23 -4.00 -8.71
CA GLY A 59 -10.61 -4.33 -7.34
C GLY A 59 -11.94 -3.76 -6.89
N PRO A 60 -12.39 -4.10 -5.67
CA PRO A 60 -13.63 -3.59 -5.09
C PRO A 60 -13.61 -2.06 -4.94
N ARG A 61 -14.80 -1.46 -4.81
CA ARG A 61 -14.94 -0.06 -4.41
C ARG A 61 -14.66 0.11 -2.91
N GLY A 62 -14.56 1.35 -2.44
CA GLY A 62 -14.31 1.60 -1.02
C GLY A 62 -12.86 1.39 -0.57
N LEU A 63 -11.94 1.08 -1.49
CA LEU A 63 -10.58 0.66 -1.20
C LEU A 63 -9.56 1.48 -2.01
N ILE A 64 -8.43 1.80 -1.38
CA ILE A 64 -7.23 2.30 -2.06
C ILE A 64 -6.43 1.09 -2.52
N ARG A 65 -5.97 1.09 -3.76
CA ARG A 65 -5.11 0.04 -4.33
C ARG A 65 -3.66 0.41 -4.12
N VAL A 66 -2.82 -0.53 -3.71
CA VAL A 66 -1.38 -0.30 -3.52
C VAL A 66 -0.59 -1.46 -4.13
N GLY A 67 0.53 -1.16 -4.76
CA GLY A 67 1.45 -2.18 -5.30
C GLY A 67 2.67 -1.56 -5.98
N PRO A 68 3.66 -2.37 -6.35
CA PRO A 68 4.83 -1.88 -7.08
C PRO A 68 4.45 -1.46 -8.51
N TRP A 69 5.24 -0.56 -9.09
CA TRP A 69 5.12 -0.24 -10.51
C TRP A 69 5.78 -1.30 -11.39
N SER A 70 5.03 -1.84 -12.35
CA SER A 70 5.51 -2.74 -13.41
C SER A 70 5.37 -2.04 -14.78
N LYS A 71 6.40 -2.10 -15.62
CA LYS A 71 6.36 -1.57 -17.00
C LYS A 71 5.78 -2.66 -17.93
N GLY A 72 4.52 -2.56 -18.33
CA GLY A 72 3.96 -3.42 -19.39
C GLY A 72 2.43 -3.42 -19.52
N ASP A 73 1.92 -4.15 -20.52
CA ASP A 73 0.47 -4.41 -20.76
C ASP A 73 -0.19 -5.28 -19.68
N LEU A 74 0.61 -5.80 -18.73
CA LEU A 74 0.13 -6.49 -17.55
C LEU A 74 -0.22 -5.45 -16.49
N GLN A 75 -1.49 -5.01 -16.56
CA GLN A 75 -2.30 -4.40 -15.50
C GLN A 75 -1.53 -4.19 -14.18
N ASN A 76 -1.01 -2.97 -13.96
CA ASN A 76 -0.49 -2.43 -12.70
C ASN A 76 -0.71 -3.37 -11.49
N GLU A 77 0.35 -4.02 -11.03
CA GLU A 77 0.26 -5.16 -10.11
C GLU A 77 -0.22 -4.71 -8.73
N LEU A 78 -1.49 -4.97 -8.46
CA LEU A 78 -2.06 -4.86 -7.13
C LEU A 78 -1.29 -5.77 -6.18
N LEU A 79 -0.84 -5.25 -5.05
CA LEU A 79 -0.33 -6.04 -3.93
C LEU A 79 -1.36 -6.14 -2.81
N ASN A 80 -1.98 -5.00 -2.48
CA ASN A 80 -2.90 -4.92 -1.36
C ASN A 80 -3.96 -3.83 -1.56
N PHE A 81 -5.06 -3.95 -0.84
CA PHE A 81 -6.06 -2.91 -0.69
C PHE A 81 -5.94 -2.27 0.69
N ILE A 82 -6.14 -0.96 0.78
CA ILE A 82 -6.27 -0.25 2.04
C ILE A 82 -7.72 0.19 2.25
N ALA A 83 -8.34 -0.32 3.32
CA ALA A 83 -9.65 0.10 3.81
C ALA A 83 -9.53 1.23 4.84
N VAL A 84 -10.57 2.05 4.95
CA VAL A 84 -10.69 3.11 5.95
C VAL A 84 -11.82 2.76 6.92
N GLU A 85 -11.48 2.74 8.21
CA GLU A 85 -12.37 2.31 9.29
C GLU A 85 -12.50 3.42 10.34
N PRO A 86 -13.43 4.38 10.20
CA PRO A 86 -13.66 5.36 11.25
C PRO A 86 -14.52 4.76 12.37
N ILE A 87 -14.18 5.09 13.62
CA ILE A 87 -14.93 4.72 14.82
C ILE A 87 -15.34 6.04 15.50
N VAL A 88 -16.64 6.33 15.53
CA VAL A 88 -17.17 7.54 16.18
C VAL A 88 -17.19 7.38 17.69
N ALA A 89 -16.98 8.45 18.45
CA ALA A 89 -17.13 8.45 19.90
C ALA A 89 -18.58 8.16 20.31
N GLY A 90 -18.78 7.46 21.43
CA GLY A 90 -20.12 7.16 21.94
C GLY A 90 -20.20 5.90 22.78
N ALA A 91 -21.43 5.56 23.20
CA ALA A 91 -21.73 4.35 23.96
C ALA A 91 -21.71 3.08 23.10
N GLY A 92 -21.57 1.93 23.75
CA GLY A 92 -21.51 0.62 23.08
C GLY A 92 -20.08 0.18 22.77
N ASN A 93 -19.94 -1.05 22.25
CA ASN A 93 -18.63 -1.58 21.90
C ASN A 93 -18.08 -0.93 20.62
N ARG A 94 -16.80 -1.17 20.31
CA ARG A 94 -16.14 -0.63 19.12
C ARG A 94 -16.88 -0.99 17.83
N TYR A 95 -17.31 -2.24 17.69
CA TYR A 95 -17.92 -2.75 16.45
C TYR A 95 -19.22 -2.01 16.12
N ASN A 96 -20.06 -1.73 17.12
CA ASN A 96 -21.29 -0.94 16.95
C ASN A 96 -21.06 0.50 16.48
N ARG A 97 -19.85 1.04 16.66
CA ARG A 97 -19.48 2.41 16.31
C ARG A 97 -18.56 2.49 15.09
N ALA A 98 -18.11 1.33 14.61
CA ALA A 98 -17.24 1.20 13.46
C ALA A 98 -18.05 1.27 12.16
N ALA A 99 -17.40 1.79 11.14
CA ALA A 99 -17.85 1.82 9.77
C ALA A 99 -16.71 1.31 8.87
N PHE A 100 -17.03 0.79 7.69
CA PHE A 100 -16.05 0.12 6.83
C PHE A 100 -16.21 0.58 5.39
N SER A 101 -15.17 1.18 4.83
CA SER A 101 -15.25 1.82 3.52
C SER A 101 -15.59 0.84 2.40
N GLU A 102 -15.11 -0.40 2.52
CA GLU A 102 -15.33 -1.47 1.54
C GLU A 102 -16.70 -2.15 1.64
N LEU A 103 -17.31 -2.17 2.84
CA LEU A 103 -18.51 -2.99 3.09
C LEU A 103 -19.82 -2.20 2.98
N GLU A 104 -19.79 -0.90 3.26
CA GLU A 104 -21.01 -0.08 3.22
C GLU A 104 -21.51 0.18 1.81
N MET A 105 -22.83 0.25 1.66
CA MET A 105 -23.44 0.70 0.42
C MET A 105 -23.20 2.20 0.22
N SER A 106 -22.90 2.58 -1.02
CA SER A 106 -22.79 3.99 -1.41
C SER A 106 -24.19 4.62 -1.53
N GLU A 107 -24.36 5.79 -0.94
CA GLU A 107 -25.48 6.71 -1.14
C GLU A 107 -25.26 7.60 -2.37
N LEU A 108 -24.00 7.93 -2.70
CA LEU A 108 -23.64 8.66 -3.93
C LEU A 108 -23.73 7.80 -5.20
N ASP A 109 -23.63 6.48 -5.06
CA ASP A 109 -23.78 5.49 -6.14
C ASP A 109 -24.75 4.37 -5.72
N PRO A 110 -26.07 4.59 -5.86
CA PRO A 110 -27.07 3.62 -5.44
C PRO A 110 -26.85 2.22 -6.04
N GLY A 111 -26.91 1.20 -5.18
CA GLY A 111 -26.73 -0.20 -5.56
C GLY A 111 -25.26 -0.65 -5.65
N GLN A 112 -24.29 0.23 -5.42
CA GLN A 112 -22.87 -0.12 -5.37
C GLN A 112 -22.41 -0.32 -3.93
N GLN A 113 -21.84 -1.49 -3.64
CA GLN A 113 -21.13 -1.72 -2.38
C GLN A 113 -19.73 -1.08 -2.45
N GLY A 114 -19.30 -0.49 -1.34
CA GLY A 114 -18.05 0.26 -1.19
C GLY A 114 -18.26 1.76 -1.40
N LYS A 115 -17.92 2.54 -0.37
CA LYS A 115 -17.98 4.01 -0.36
C LYS A 115 -17.22 4.59 -1.55
N ARG A 116 -17.74 5.68 -2.14
CA ARG A 116 -17.04 6.39 -3.20
C ARG A 116 -15.78 7.05 -2.62
N LEU A 117 -14.64 6.83 -3.28
CA LEU A 117 -13.39 7.54 -3.04
C LEU A 117 -13.09 8.36 -4.29
N TRP A 118 -12.73 9.63 -4.14
CA TRP A 118 -12.39 10.49 -5.27
C TRP A 118 -11.32 11.51 -4.88
N VAL A 119 -10.79 12.21 -5.89
CA VAL A 119 -9.91 13.36 -5.71
C VAL A 119 -10.68 14.57 -6.21
N ASP A 120 -10.91 15.56 -5.36
CA ASP A 120 -11.63 16.76 -5.78
C ASP A 120 -10.82 17.56 -6.82
N GLY A 121 -11.49 17.90 -7.94
CA GLY A 121 -11.01 18.81 -8.96
C GLY A 121 -11.02 20.29 -8.53
N GLY A 122 -11.63 20.60 -7.38
CA GLY A 122 -11.87 21.95 -6.85
C GLY A 122 -10.61 22.79 -6.55
N GLY A 123 -9.41 22.18 -6.58
CA GLY A 123 -8.12 22.87 -6.44
C GLY A 123 -7.60 23.54 -7.73
N GLY A 124 -8.37 23.51 -8.82
CA GLY A 124 -7.98 24.03 -10.14
C GLY A 124 -7.89 22.92 -11.19
N PRO A 125 -7.63 23.28 -12.46
CA PRO A 125 -7.76 22.37 -13.61
C PRO A 125 -6.86 21.13 -13.56
N ASP A 126 -5.86 21.08 -12.68
CA ASP A 126 -4.91 19.96 -12.54
C ASP A 126 -4.97 19.28 -11.16
N ALA A 127 -5.97 19.56 -10.31
CA ALA A 127 -6.03 19.03 -8.95
C ALA A 127 -6.03 17.49 -8.89
N TYR A 128 -6.58 16.83 -9.91
CA TYR A 128 -6.54 15.36 -10.07
C TYR A 128 -5.12 14.80 -10.17
N LYS A 129 -4.11 15.60 -10.51
CA LYS A 129 -2.70 15.16 -10.56
C LYS A 129 -2.08 15.02 -9.18
N GLY A 130 -2.71 15.57 -8.14
CA GLY A 130 -2.07 15.78 -6.85
C GLY A 130 -1.01 16.88 -6.91
N LYS A 131 -0.53 17.26 -5.73
CA LYS A 131 0.46 18.31 -5.54
C LYS A 131 1.85 17.69 -5.47
N LEU A 132 2.72 18.05 -6.41
CA LEU A 132 4.14 17.68 -6.39
C LEU A 132 4.95 18.88 -5.88
N GLU A 133 5.64 18.71 -4.78
CA GLU A 133 6.41 19.78 -4.13
C GLU A 133 7.85 19.38 -3.89
N THR A 134 8.74 20.36 -3.98
CA THR A 134 10.16 20.21 -3.65
C THR A 134 10.39 20.70 -2.22
N ILE A 135 10.75 19.79 -1.33
CA ILE A 135 11.04 20.04 0.08
C ILE A 135 12.56 20.06 0.26
N HIS A 136 13.07 21.12 0.87
CA HIS A 136 14.48 21.25 1.21
C HIS A 136 14.70 20.75 2.64
N VAL A 137 15.44 19.64 2.80
CA VAL A 137 15.74 19.02 4.10
C VAL A 137 17.25 19.12 4.33
N GLY A 138 17.66 20.12 5.11
CA GLY A 138 19.08 20.43 5.30
C GLY A 138 19.74 20.83 3.98
N ARG A 139 20.70 20.03 3.51
CA ARG A 139 21.38 20.21 2.21
C ARG A 139 20.78 19.34 1.09
N GLY A 140 19.86 18.45 1.42
CA GLY A 140 19.20 17.56 0.48
C GLY A 140 17.90 18.13 -0.05
N THR A 141 17.44 17.59 -1.17
CA THR A 141 16.15 17.90 -1.78
C THR A 141 15.35 16.62 -1.87
N VAL A 142 14.13 16.65 -1.34
CA VAL A 142 13.14 15.57 -1.43
C VAL A 142 11.94 16.10 -2.18
N GLU A 143 11.46 15.36 -3.17
CA GLU A 143 10.18 15.65 -3.81
C GLU A 143 9.07 14.84 -3.12
N ARG A 144 7.94 15.49 -2.85
CA ARG A 144 6.75 14.85 -2.28
C ARG A 144 5.57 14.98 -3.22
N LEU A 145 4.99 13.86 -3.62
CA LEU A 145 3.67 13.82 -4.24
C LEU A 145 2.61 13.64 -3.16
N SER A 146 1.63 14.53 -3.08
CA SER A 146 0.50 14.46 -2.14
C SER A 146 -0.84 14.53 -2.88
N VAL A 147 -1.76 13.63 -2.53
CA VAL A 147 -3.09 13.51 -3.13
C VAL A 147 -4.11 13.50 -2.00
N ARG A 148 -5.02 14.47 -2.02
CA ARG A 148 -6.20 14.45 -1.15
C ARG A 148 -7.21 13.47 -1.71
N ILE A 149 -7.63 12.51 -0.89
CA ILE A 149 -8.64 11.51 -1.23
C ILE A 149 -9.84 11.78 -0.35
N ASP A 150 -10.90 12.28 -0.95
CA ASP A 150 -12.19 12.47 -0.31
C ASP A 150 -12.93 11.13 -0.27
N ILE A 151 -13.60 10.88 0.85
CA ILE A 151 -14.34 9.64 1.10
C ILE A 151 -15.77 10.02 1.40
N GLU A 152 -16.68 9.33 0.72
CA GLU A 152 -18.10 9.46 0.94
C GLU A 152 -18.42 9.27 2.43
N ARG A 153 -19.31 10.13 2.95
CA ARG A 153 -19.80 10.02 4.32
C ARG A 153 -20.31 8.61 4.60
N PHE A 154 -19.89 8.08 5.74
CA PHE A 154 -20.29 6.76 6.20
C PHE A 154 -21.73 6.82 6.72
N THR A 155 -22.57 5.91 6.26
CA THR A 155 -24.01 5.92 6.55
C THR A 155 -24.27 5.31 7.92
N ILE A 156 -23.51 4.28 8.29
CA ILE A 156 -23.71 3.55 9.56
C ILE A 156 -23.46 4.44 10.78
N ASN A 157 -22.39 5.23 10.76
CA ASN A 157 -21.97 6.02 11.92
C ASN A 157 -21.88 7.53 11.67
N GLY A 158 -22.17 8.00 10.44
CA GLY A 158 -22.15 9.41 10.07
C GLY A 158 -20.76 10.01 9.90
N ALA A 159 -19.68 9.25 10.10
CA ALA A 159 -18.30 9.73 9.96
C ALA A 159 -18.09 10.34 8.56
N HIS A 160 -17.43 11.49 8.51
CA HIS A 160 -17.04 12.16 7.28
C HIS A 160 -15.55 12.47 7.35
N VAL A 161 -14.76 11.81 6.52
CA VAL A 161 -13.31 11.80 6.60
C VAL A 161 -12.70 11.93 5.22
N TYR A 162 -11.46 12.42 5.18
CA TYR A 162 -10.63 12.41 3.99
C TYR A 162 -9.20 12.02 4.38
N LEU A 163 -8.45 11.55 3.39
CA LEU A 163 -7.04 11.22 3.55
C LEU A 163 -6.17 12.17 2.73
N ILE A 164 -4.92 12.32 3.13
CA ILE A 164 -3.84 12.77 2.25
C ILE A 164 -2.89 11.58 2.07
N ALA A 165 -2.89 10.99 0.88
CA ALA A 165 -1.92 9.99 0.48
C ALA A 165 -0.67 10.68 -0.07
N SER A 166 0.51 10.29 0.40
CA SER A 166 1.77 10.90 -0.06
C SER A 166 2.91 9.89 -0.19
N ILE A 167 3.81 10.18 -1.14
CA ILE A 167 5.06 9.44 -1.37
C ILE A 167 6.19 10.47 -1.46
N ASP A 168 7.30 10.18 -0.77
CA ASP A 168 8.54 10.94 -0.82
C ASP A 168 9.53 10.28 -1.77
N SER A 169 10.33 11.07 -2.49
CA SER A 169 11.31 10.54 -3.45
C SER A 169 12.39 9.66 -2.83
N ASP A 170 12.73 9.90 -1.55
CA ASP A 170 13.71 9.14 -0.79
C ASP A 170 13.10 7.95 -0.01
N GLN A 171 11.77 7.90 0.11
CA GLN A 171 10.99 6.79 0.67
C GLN A 171 10.02 6.23 -0.37
N ARG A 172 10.56 5.92 -1.55
CA ARG A 172 9.79 5.54 -2.74
C ARG A 172 8.95 4.26 -2.62
N ASP A 173 9.19 3.46 -1.58
CA ASP A 173 8.51 2.18 -1.34
C ASP A 173 7.43 2.29 -0.24
N GLU A 174 7.13 3.51 0.21
CA GLU A 174 6.15 3.81 1.27
C GLU A 174 5.04 4.73 0.76
N VAL A 175 3.79 4.39 1.08
CA VAL A 175 2.63 5.28 0.97
C VAL A 175 2.24 5.75 2.36
N ARG A 176 2.38 7.05 2.61
CA ARG A 176 1.90 7.70 3.84
C ARG A 176 0.43 8.09 3.69
N LEU A 177 -0.41 7.65 4.61
CA LEU A 177 -1.83 7.98 4.70
C LEU A 177 -2.08 8.84 5.93
N SER A 178 -2.20 10.16 5.73
CA SER A 178 -2.56 11.08 6.81
C SER A 178 -4.08 11.25 6.87
N VAL A 179 -4.67 11.06 8.05
CA VAL A 179 -6.12 10.96 8.25
C VAL A 179 -6.73 12.25 8.81
N PHE A 180 -7.88 12.66 8.29
CA PHE A 180 -8.58 13.86 8.74
C PHE A 180 -10.09 13.65 8.79
N ALA A 181 -10.75 14.32 9.72
CA ALA A 181 -12.19 14.42 9.80
C ALA A 181 -12.63 15.77 9.23
N GLU A 182 -13.72 15.75 8.46
CA GLU A 182 -14.39 16.98 8.04
C GLU A 182 -15.05 17.68 9.22
N LYS A 183 -15.28 18.99 9.08
CA LYS A 183 -15.87 19.83 10.15
C LYS A 183 -17.25 19.36 10.59
N ASP A 184 -17.98 18.73 9.68
CA ASP A 184 -19.34 18.20 9.85
C ASP A 184 -19.34 16.69 10.18
N SER A 185 -18.17 16.12 10.51
CA SER A 185 -18.03 14.77 11.01
C SER A 185 -18.36 14.70 12.50
N PRO A 186 -19.06 13.66 12.99
CA PRO A 186 -19.11 13.39 14.42
C PRO A 186 -17.70 13.16 14.99
N PRO A 187 -17.47 13.43 16.29
CA PRO A 187 -16.17 13.21 16.90
C PRO A 187 -15.71 11.76 16.73
N LEU A 188 -14.49 11.57 16.21
CA LEU A 188 -13.88 10.24 16.07
C LEU A 188 -13.14 9.86 17.35
N GLN A 189 -13.33 8.62 17.79
CA GLN A 189 -12.50 8.03 18.85
C GLN A 189 -11.23 7.39 18.26
N GLU A 190 -11.36 6.74 17.11
CA GLU A 190 -10.30 5.97 16.45
C GLU A 190 -10.53 6.02 14.94
N ILE A 191 -9.45 5.90 14.19
CA ILE A 191 -9.51 5.59 12.76
C ILE A 191 -8.48 4.52 12.44
N GLY A 192 -8.93 3.45 11.81
CA GLY A 192 -8.09 2.39 11.27
C GLY A 192 -7.84 2.61 9.79
N VAL A 193 -6.63 2.28 9.35
CA VAL A 193 -6.37 1.95 7.95
C VAL A 193 -5.82 0.52 7.91
N SER A 194 -6.45 -0.30 7.07
CA SER A 194 -6.28 -1.76 7.13
C SER A 194 -5.83 -2.26 5.78
N ALA A 195 -4.72 -3.00 5.73
CA ALA A 195 -4.32 -3.72 4.53
C ALA A 195 -5.11 -5.02 4.48
N THR A 196 -5.99 -5.23 3.48
CA THR A 196 -7.05 -6.26 3.50
C THR A 196 -6.83 -7.45 2.55
N MET A 197 -5.64 -7.57 1.94
CA MET A 197 -5.28 -8.71 1.07
C MET A 197 -3.96 -9.37 1.47
N GLY A 198 -3.71 -9.55 2.76
CA GLY A 198 -2.53 -10.31 3.22
C GLY A 198 -2.47 -11.73 2.64
N ASN A 199 -3.60 -12.37 2.36
CA ASN A 199 -3.64 -13.73 1.83
C ASN A 199 -3.31 -13.81 0.34
N TYR A 200 -3.24 -12.68 -0.37
CA TYR A 200 -2.85 -12.64 -1.77
C TYR A 200 -1.40 -13.10 -1.93
N GLU A 201 -0.49 -12.49 -1.17
CA GLU A 201 0.90 -12.95 -1.01
C GLU A 201 1.04 -14.16 -0.05
N ARG A 202 -0.02 -14.45 0.71
CA ARG A 202 -0.04 -15.46 1.78
C ARG A 202 0.90 -15.08 2.91
N LEU A 203 0.68 -13.90 3.48
CA LEU A 203 1.36 -13.45 4.69
C LEU A 203 1.03 -14.41 5.85
N ARG A 204 2.05 -15.03 6.43
CA ARG A 204 1.92 -16.00 7.53
C ARG A 204 2.78 -15.67 8.74
N LEU A 205 3.72 -14.75 8.63
CA LEU A 205 4.63 -14.39 9.70
C LEU A 205 4.44 -12.91 10.07
N LEU A 206 4.11 -12.65 11.33
CA LEU A 206 4.02 -11.31 11.90
C LEU A 206 5.25 -11.08 12.78
N TRP A 207 6.05 -10.07 12.44
CA TRP A 207 7.32 -9.79 13.10
C TRP A 207 7.14 -8.71 14.16
N LEU A 208 7.37 -9.10 15.41
CA LEU A 208 7.16 -8.30 16.61
C LEU A 208 8.48 -8.12 17.38
N ASN A 209 8.45 -7.30 18.42
CA ASN A 209 9.56 -7.15 19.34
C ASN A 209 9.77 -8.43 20.16
N GLY A 210 10.79 -9.21 19.80
CA GLY A 210 11.18 -10.42 20.51
C GLY A 210 10.39 -11.69 20.15
N SER A 211 9.42 -11.62 19.23
CA SER A 211 8.71 -12.79 18.71
C SER A 211 8.38 -12.67 17.21
N VAL A 212 8.12 -13.82 16.59
CA VAL A 212 7.55 -13.92 15.25
C VAL A 212 6.33 -14.83 15.37
N GLU A 213 5.15 -14.26 15.18
CA GLU A 213 3.90 -15.00 15.30
C GLU A 213 3.50 -15.59 13.96
N SER A 214 3.17 -16.88 13.95
CA SER A 214 2.75 -17.58 12.73
C SER A 214 1.24 -17.71 12.64
N SER A 215 0.65 -17.50 11.46
CA SER A 215 -0.78 -17.75 11.22
C SER A 215 -1.18 -19.19 11.57
N TRP A 216 -0.28 -20.15 11.39
CA TRP A 216 -0.46 -21.55 11.77
C TRP A 216 -0.62 -21.75 13.27
N GLN A 217 0.17 -21.02 14.06
CA GLN A 217 0.12 -21.12 15.52
C GLN A 217 -1.09 -20.37 16.07
N LEU A 218 -1.42 -19.22 15.49
CA LEU A 218 -2.54 -18.39 15.93
C LEU A 218 -3.90 -18.99 15.56
N PHE A 219 -3.98 -19.70 14.43
CA PHE A 219 -5.25 -20.09 13.83
C PHE A 219 -5.31 -21.54 13.30
N GLY A 220 -4.34 -22.39 13.65
CA GLY A 220 -4.21 -23.76 13.10
C GLY A 220 -5.45 -24.64 13.28
N ASP A 221 -6.19 -24.45 14.37
CA ASP A 221 -7.41 -25.23 14.68
C ASP A 221 -8.67 -24.70 13.97
N TYR A 222 -8.58 -23.54 13.30
CA TYR A 222 -9.73 -22.97 12.62
C TYR A 222 -10.03 -23.76 11.34
N MET A 223 -11.28 -24.21 11.17
CA MET A 223 -11.71 -25.02 10.02
C MET A 223 -12.81 -24.34 9.17
N GLY A 224 -13.20 -23.10 9.52
CA GLY A 224 -14.25 -22.37 8.82
C GLY A 224 -13.78 -21.64 7.56
N ASN A 225 -14.73 -21.11 6.80
CA ASN A 225 -14.50 -20.31 5.58
C ASN A 225 -14.73 -18.79 5.78
N ARG A 226 -15.02 -18.35 7.01
CA ARG A 226 -15.17 -16.94 7.38
C ARG A 226 -13.86 -16.37 7.95
N PHE A 227 -13.85 -15.08 8.27
CA PHE A 227 -12.77 -14.49 9.07
C PHE A 227 -12.67 -15.15 10.44
N VAL A 228 -11.43 -15.35 10.89
CA VAL A 228 -11.11 -15.62 12.29
C VAL A 228 -10.26 -14.47 12.83
N GLU A 229 -10.74 -13.84 13.90
CA GLU A 229 -10.05 -12.70 14.53
C GLU A 229 -8.87 -13.18 15.38
N GLY A 230 -7.73 -12.51 15.25
CA GLY A 230 -6.53 -12.78 16.04
C GLY A 230 -6.38 -11.89 17.27
N GLY A 231 -5.23 -12.06 17.93
CA GLY A 231 -4.80 -11.23 19.05
C GLY A 231 -4.54 -9.77 18.65
N SER A 232 -4.62 -8.89 19.64
CA SER A 232 -4.15 -7.51 19.53
C SER A 232 -2.77 -7.40 20.15
N TYR A 233 -1.81 -6.86 19.41
CA TYR A 233 -0.42 -6.71 19.84
C TYR A 233 -0.17 -5.26 20.27
N PRO A 234 -0.12 -4.96 21.58
CA PRO A 234 0.01 -3.59 22.08
C PRO A 234 1.41 -3.02 21.80
N LEU A 235 1.54 -1.69 21.91
CA LEU A 235 2.76 -0.93 21.66
C LEU A 235 4.07 -1.57 22.19
N PRO A 236 4.17 -2.13 23.41
CA PRO A 236 5.41 -2.75 23.90
C PRO A 236 5.88 -3.97 23.09
N GLN A 237 4.97 -4.62 22.37
CA GLN A 237 5.26 -5.76 21.49
C GLN A 237 5.59 -5.32 20.05
N LEU A 238 5.40 -4.05 19.70
CA LEU A 238 5.76 -3.54 18.38
C LEU A 238 7.25 -3.19 18.34
N LEU A 239 7.86 -3.29 17.16
CA LEU A 239 9.25 -2.88 16.98
C LEU A 239 9.36 -1.36 17.06
N ARG A 240 10.49 -0.88 17.60
CA ARG A 240 10.84 0.54 17.67
C ARG A 240 12.15 0.77 16.93
N ASN A 241 12.14 1.62 15.91
CA ASN A 241 13.38 1.98 15.21
C ASN A 241 14.13 3.09 15.97
N ASN A 242 15.32 3.45 15.49
CA ASN A 242 16.17 4.48 16.09
C ASN A 242 15.55 5.88 16.08
N ASP A 243 14.66 6.16 15.12
CA ASP A 243 13.91 7.42 15.04
C ASP A 243 12.70 7.45 16.00
N GLY A 244 12.47 6.34 16.71
CA GLY A 244 11.36 6.17 17.63
C GLY A 244 10.04 5.81 16.95
N ASP A 245 10.01 5.48 15.67
CA ASP A 245 8.80 4.99 15.00
C ASP A 245 8.38 3.63 15.56
N ALA A 246 7.07 3.38 15.62
CA ALA A 246 6.56 2.02 15.76
C ALA A 246 6.50 1.34 14.39
N VAL A 247 7.01 0.11 14.30
CA VAL A 247 6.94 -0.69 13.07
C VAL A 247 6.44 -2.09 13.39
N VAL A 248 5.68 -2.66 12.47
CA VAL A 248 5.33 -4.09 12.45
C VAL A 248 5.45 -4.58 11.02
N TYR A 249 6.06 -5.74 10.82
CA TYR A 249 6.23 -6.35 9.50
C TYR A 249 5.38 -7.61 9.39
N ALA A 250 4.92 -7.89 8.18
CA ALA A 250 4.28 -9.14 7.81
C ALA A 250 4.94 -9.70 6.54
N THR A 251 5.21 -11.00 6.52
CA THR A 251 5.84 -11.68 5.37
C THR A 251 5.17 -13.02 5.07
N SER A 252 5.28 -13.46 3.82
CA SER A 252 5.05 -14.87 3.48
C SER A 252 6.12 -15.77 4.13
N ASP A 253 5.73 -16.99 4.51
CA ASP A 253 6.66 -18.06 4.88
C ASP A 253 7.19 -18.84 3.65
N GLU A 254 6.62 -18.60 2.46
CA GLU A 254 7.06 -19.22 1.21
C GLU A 254 8.35 -18.58 0.69
N ALA A 255 9.21 -19.37 0.04
CA ALA A 255 10.44 -18.87 -0.56
C ALA A 255 10.17 -18.03 -1.83
N ASP A 256 9.23 -18.48 -2.65
CA ASP A 256 8.80 -17.82 -3.88
C ASP A 256 7.27 -17.90 -4.01
N PRO A 257 6.53 -16.93 -3.42
CA PRO A 257 5.08 -16.91 -3.52
C PRO A 257 4.58 -16.63 -4.95
N GLY A 258 5.40 -16.05 -5.83
CA GLY A 258 5.05 -15.78 -7.23
C GLY A 258 5.00 -17.04 -8.11
N ALA A 259 5.72 -18.09 -7.72
CA ALA A 259 5.76 -19.36 -8.44
C ALA A 259 4.52 -20.24 -8.24
N SER A 260 3.65 -19.91 -7.26
CA SER A 260 2.45 -20.69 -7.00
C SER A 260 1.40 -20.43 -8.08
N PRO A 261 0.85 -21.47 -8.75
CA PRO A 261 -0.17 -21.29 -9.78
C PRO A 261 -1.52 -20.80 -9.23
N GLY A 262 -1.62 -20.57 -7.90
CA GLY A 262 -2.88 -20.30 -7.21
C GLY A 262 -3.69 -21.58 -6.99
N ASN A 263 -5.00 -21.46 -6.99
CA ASN A 263 -5.96 -22.58 -6.96
C ASN A 263 -6.65 -22.77 -8.32
N ALA A 264 -7.48 -23.82 -8.44
CA ALA A 264 -8.10 -24.25 -9.69
C ALA A 264 -9.02 -23.19 -10.34
N THR A 265 -9.47 -22.19 -9.58
CA THR A 265 -10.31 -21.08 -10.06
C THR A 265 -9.65 -19.73 -9.86
N ALA A 266 -8.31 -19.69 -9.71
CA ALA A 266 -7.57 -18.49 -9.32
C ALA A 266 -7.85 -17.31 -10.24
N HIS A 267 -8.81 -16.48 -9.85
CA HIS A 267 -9.11 -15.22 -10.53
C HIS A 267 -8.00 -14.17 -10.24
N TRP A 268 -7.08 -14.49 -9.32
CA TRP A 268 -6.03 -13.62 -8.79
C TRP A 268 -4.76 -14.45 -8.48
N PRO A 269 -4.02 -14.94 -9.49
CA PRO A 269 -2.70 -15.50 -9.24
C PRO A 269 -1.78 -14.39 -8.69
N TYR A 270 -1.01 -14.71 -7.65
CA TYR A 270 0.03 -13.81 -7.15
C TYR A 270 1.26 -13.93 -8.04
N THR A 271 1.67 -12.85 -8.70
CA THR A 271 2.78 -12.84 -9.68
C THR A 271 4.00 -12.06 -9.22
N LEU A 272 3.87 -11.35 -8.10
CA LEU A 272 4.92 -10.52 -7.55
C LEU A 272 6.04 -11.37 -6.92
N PRO A 273 7.26 -10.83 -6.74
CA PRO A 273 8.27 -11.48 -5.92
C PRO A 273 7.79 -11.57 -4.47
N LYS A 274 8.54 -12.29 -3.64
CA LYS A 274 8.39 -12.20 -2.18
C LYS A 274 8.65 -10.76 -1.72
N LEU A 275 7.73 -10.23 -0.93
CA LEU A 275 7.75 -8.89 -0.38
C LEU A 275 7.54 -8.93 1.14
N THR A 276 8.20 -8.01 1.82
CA THR A 276 7.89 -7.62 3.19
C THR A 276 6.90 -6.46 3.13
N GLN A 277 5.74 -6.64 3.75
CA GLN A 277 4.75 -5.59 3.94
C GLN A 277 4.84 -5.07 5.37
N TYR A 278 4.66 -3.77 5.60
CA TYR A 278 4.72 -3.22 6.95
C TYR A 278 3.85 -1.99 7.16
N TRP A 279 3.48 -1.80 8.42
CA TRP A 279 2.96 -0.54 8.91
C TRP A 279 4.02 0.15 9.76
N ARG A 280 4.21 1.45 9.51
CA ARG A 280 5.06 2.33 10.29
C ARG A 280 4.26 3.53 10.77
N ILE A 281 4.37 3.83 12.06
CA ILE A 281 3.78 5.00 12.70
C ILE A 281 4.92 5.91 13.14
N PRO A 282 4.99 7.16 12.63
CA PRO A 282 6.03 8.11 13.02
C PRO A 282 6.12 8.27 14.53
N GLY A 283 7.34 8.29 15.08
CA GLY A 283 7.57 8.27 16.52
C GLY A 283 6.88 9.40 17.28
N TYR A 284 6.77 10.56 16.66
CA TYR A 284 6.11 11.75 17.20
C TYR A 284 4.57 11.69 17.13
N GLU A 285 3.98 10.70 16.45
CA GLU A 285 2.53 10.46 16.35
C GLU A 285 2.06 9.24 17.16
N VAL A 286 2.99 8.42 17.67
CA VAL A 286 2.67 7.21 18.42
C VAL A 286 1.85 7.53 19.67
N GLN A 287 0.68 6.89 19.77
CA GLN A 287 -0.18 6.98 20.95
C GLN A 287 0.00 5.79 21.91
N PRO A 288 -0.28 5.95 23.21
CA PRO A 288 -0.14 4.86 24.19
C PRO A 288 -1.01 3.63 23.90
N ASP A 289 -2.13 3.81 23.20
CA ASP A 289 -3.07 2.75 22.79
C ASP A 289 -2.81 2.23 21.36
N LEU A 290 -1.65 2.55 20.77
CA LEU A 290 -1.22 1.94 19.52
C LEU A 290 -1.10 0.42 19.66
N ARG A 291 -1.63 -0.28 18.67
CA ARG A 291 -1.54 -1.74 18.56
C ARG A 291 -1.59 -2.20 17.10
N ALA A 292 -0.98 -3.35 16.84
CA ALA A 292 -1.18 -4.09 15.59
C ALA A 292 -2.26 -5.15 15.78
N ARG A 293 -2.95 -5.51 14.71
CA ARG A 293 -3.88 -6.65 14.68
C ARG A 293 -3.74 -7.40 13.36
N VAL A 294 -4.04 -8.69 13.45
CA VAL A 294 -4.25 -9.53 12.28
C VAL A 294 -5.54 -10.33 12.45
N ASN A 295 -6.23 -10.56 11.35
CA ASN A 295 -7.20 -11.64 11.24
C ASN A 295 -6.75 -12.58 10.11
N ALA A 296 -7.41 -13.73 9.97
CA ALA A 296 -7.00 -14.72 9.00
C ALA A 296 -8.19 -15.38 8.28
N ARG A 297 -7.88 -16.01 7.15
CA ARG A 297 -8.80 -16.84 6.38
C ARG A 297 -8.10 -18.09 5.84
N ARG A 298 -8.86 -19.17 5.69
CA ARG A 298 -8.44 -20.40 5.00
C ARG A 298 -8.76 -20.44 3.52
N VAL A 299 -9.69 -19.61 3.09
CA VAL A 299 -10.15 -19.49 1.72
C VAL A 299 -10.06 -18.04 1.27
N TYR A 300 -9.94 -17.80 -0.03
CA TYR A 300 -9.93 -16.43 -0.56
C TYR A 300 -11.24 -15.68 -0.27
N TRP A 301 -11.18 -14.35 -0.32
CA TRP A 301 -12.36 -13.51 -0.12
C TRP A 301 -13.43 -13.84 -1.17
N ASN A 302 -14.69 -13.92 -0.71
CA ASN A 302 -15.86 -14.21 -1.54
C ASN A 302 -15.75 -15.49 -2.39
N SER A 303 -15.04 -16.50 -1.89
CA SER A 303 -14.97 -17.84 -2.49
C SER A 303 -14.89 -18.92 -1.41
N ASP A 304 -15.01 -20.19 -1.83
CA ASP A 304 -14.71 -21.38 -1.00
C ASP A 304 -13.33 -21.98 -1.34
N GLU A 305 -12.52 -21.24 -2.08
CA GLU A 305 -11.28 -21.73 -2.64
C GLU A 305 -10.13 -21.60 -1.65
N PRO A 306 -9.45 -22.71 -1.31
CA PRO A 306 -8.38 -22.68 -0.32
C PRO A 306 -7.27 -21.72 -0.70
N VAL A 307 -6.74 -21.04 0.32
CA VAL A 307 -5.45 -20.36 0.23
C VAL A 307 -4.37 -21.44 0.10
N PRO A 308 -3.55 -21.43 -0.97
CA PRO A 308 -2.47 -22.40 -1.16
C PRO A 308 -1.57 -22.44 0.06
N GLY A 309 -1.24 -23.64 0.54
CA GLY A 309 -0.46 -23.77 1.78
C GLY A 309 -1.22 -23.33 3.03
N GLY A 310 -2.55 -23.27 3.05
CA GLY A 310 -3.34 -23.10 4.27
C GLY A 310 -3.46 -21.65 4.78
N ILE A 311 -3.90 -21.52 6.04
CA ILE A 311 -4.36 -20.26 6.63
C ILE A 311 -3.31 -19.15 6.56
N ALA A 312 -3.73 -17.98 6.07
CA ALA A 312 -2.91 -16.79 5.98
C ALA A 312 -3.65 -15.59 6.58
N PHE A 313 -2.90 -14.56 6.97
CA PHE A 313 -3.48 -13.30 7.41
C PHE A 313 -4.27 -12.68 6.25
N GLU A 314 -5.49 -12.22 6.50
CA GLU A 314 -6.22 -11.38 5.54
C GLU A 314 -5.92 -9.92 5.84
N ASN A 315 -6.42 -9.44 6.98
CA ASN A 315 -6.21 -8.07 7.39
C ASN A 315 -4.95 -7.99 8.23
N PHE A 316 -4.11 -7.03 7.89
CA PHE A 316 -2.95 -6.60 8.65
C PHE A 316 -3.06 -5.10 8.87
N GLU A 317 -3.21 -4.68 10.11
CA GLU A 317 -3.61 -3.32 10.44
C GLU A 317 -2.91 -2.80 11.70
N THR A 318 -2.84 -1.48 11.79
CA THR A 318 -2.48 -0.77 13.04
C THR A 318 -3.61 0.14 13.44
N ARG A 319 -3.81 0.30 14.75
CA ARG A 319 -4.90 1.07 15.32
C ARG A 319 -4.42 1.88 16.51
N GLN A 320 -4.85 3.13 16.57
CA GLN A 320 -4.67 4.03 17.71
C GLN A 320 -5.81 5.05 17.72
N ARG A 321 -6.01 5.73 18.86
CA ARG A 321 -6.93 6.87 18.95
C ARG A 321 -6.74 7.84 17.80
N TYR A 322 -7.82 8.51 17.42
CA TYR A 322 -7.77 9.52 16.37
C TYR A 322 -7.11 10.81 16.87
N ILE A 323 -6.08 11.25 16.14
CA ILE A 323 -5.56 12.62 16.18
C ILE A 323 -5.60 13.18 14.76
N PRO A 324 -6.18 14.38 14.53
CA PRO A 324 -6.23 14.98 13.19
C PRO A 324 -4.83 15.11 12.57
N GLY A 325 -4.68 14.62 11.35
CA GLY A 325 -3.44 14.69 10.59
C GLY A 325 -2.41 13.61 10.94
N GLN A 326 -2.69 12.69 11.87
CA GLN A 326 -1.79 11.57 12.13
C GLN A 326 -1.63 10.69 10.89
N SER A 327 -0.48 10.03 10.79
CA SER A 327 -0.08 9.28 9.61
C SER A 327 0.04 7.79 9.92
N PHE A 328 -0.36 6.99 8.95
CA PHE A 328 -0.14 5.56 8.89
C PHE A 328 0.63 5.29 7.61
N ILE A 329 1.82 4.72 7.72
CA ILE A 329 2.69 4.50 6.56
C ILE A 329 2.67 3.03 6.22
N PHE A 330 2.14 2.71 5.05
CA PHE A 330 2.19 1.36 4.51
C PHE A 330 3.39 1.26 3.58
N GLY A 331 4.28 0.31 3.87
CA GLY A 331 5.49 0.11 3.09
C GLY A 331 5.61 -1.30 2.56
N VAL A 332 6.36 -1.41 1.46
CA VAL A 332 6.61 -2.66 0.73
C VAL A 332 8.11 -2.75 0.47
N SER A 333 8.70 -3.95 0.55
CA SER A 333 10.11 -4.11 0.20
C SER A 333 10.46 -5.53 -0.20
N THR A 334 11.43 -5.70 -1.10
CA THR A 334 12.03 -7.01 -1.39
C THR A 334 13.02 -7.48 -0.32
N LYS A 335 13.38 -6.60 0.63
CA LYS A 335 14.26 -6.93 1.75
C LYS A 335 13.51 -7.68 2.84
N ASN A 336 14.20 -8.53 3.57
CA ASN A 336 13.66 -9.18 4.76
C ASN A 336 13.50 -8.16 5.92
N PRO A 337 12.63 -8.44 6.90
CA PRO A 337 12.40 -7.53 8.04
C PRO A 337 13.68 -7.14 8.80
N TRP A 338 14.63 -8.07 8.98
CA TRP A 338 15.90 -7.80 9.69
C TRP A 338 16.91 -6.96 8.88
N GLU A 339 16.71 -6.82 7.57
CA GLU A 339 17.50 -5.94 6.70
C GLU A 339 16.91 -4.52 6.64
N LEU A 340 15.61 -4.40 6.93
CA LEU A 340 14.89 -3.12 7.01
C LEU A 340 14.95 -2.50 8.39
N TYR A 341 14.91 -3.34 9.43
CA TYR A 341 14.82 -2.87 10.80
C TYR A 341 16.11 -2.18 11.24
N GLN A 342 15.98 -0.91 11.63
CA GLN A 342 17.06 -0.09 12.15
C GLN A 342 16.79 0.23 13.63
N GLY A 343 16.97 -0.75 14.50
CA GLY A 343 16.84 -0.57 15.94
C GLY A 343 17.56 -1.66 16.73
N SER A 344 17.44 -1.63 18.06
CA SER A 344 18.17 -2.50 18.98
C SER A 344 17.47 -3.83 19.29
N ALA A 345 16.21 -4.00 18.90
CA ALA A 345 15.49 -5.26 19.10
C ALA A 345 16.10 -6.40 18.26
N ILE A 346 16.06 -7.62 18.79
CA ILE A 346 16.44 -8.80 18.02
C ILE A 346 15.28 -9.16 17.09
N VAL A 347 15.39 -8.76 15.82
CA VAL A 347 14.54 -9.24 14.73
C VAL A 347 15.31 -10.37 14.04
N ARG A 348 15.15 -11.60 14.49
CA ARG A 348 15.70 -12.78 13.80
C ARG A 348 14.64 -13.86 13.75
N PRO A 349 14.57 -14.65 12.66
CA PRO A 349 13.72 -15.83 12.65
C PRO A 349 14.05 -16.69 13.87
N TYR A 350 13.02 -17.17 14.55
CA TYR A 350 13.19 -18.16 15.60
C TYR A 350 13.72 -19.42 14.91
N ASN A 351 15.00 -19.75 15.09
CA ASN A 351 15.56 -21.05 14.70
C ASN A 351 14.95 -22.14 15.58
N ARG A 352 13.69 -22.52 15.33
CA ARG A 352 13.21 -23.87 15.63
C ARG A 352 13.48 -24.68 14.38
N GLY A 353 14.29 -25.72 14.55
CA GLY A 353 14.79 -26.55 13.45
C GLY A 353 13.67 -26.95 12.48
N HIS A 354 14.05 -26.98 11.21
CA HIS A 354 13.44 -27.75 10.12
C HIS A 354 12.15 -28.47 10.51
N TYR A 355 11.01 -27.85 10.24
CA TYR A 355 9.82 -28.62 9.93
C TYR A 355 9.95 -29.01 8.46
N GLU A 356 10.55 -30.17 8.23
CA GLU A 356 10.29 -30.94 7.00
C GLU A 356 8.79 -31.29 7.01
N TYR A 357 8.07 -30.81 6.01
CA TYR A 357 6.79 -31.36 5.59
C TYR A 357 6.92 -31.80 4.13
#